data_AF-A0A8J6HGC1-F1
#
_entry.id   AF-A0A8J6HGC1-F1
#
_cell.length_a   1.000
_cell.length_b   1.000
_cell.length_c   1.000
_cell.angle_alpha   90.00
_cell.angle_beta   90.00
_cell.angle_gamma   90.00
#
_symmetry.space_group_name_H-M   'P 1'
#
loop_
_entity.id
_entity.type
_entity.pdbx_description
1 polymer ?
#
loop_
_entity_poly.entity_id
_entity_poly.type
_entity_poly.pdbx_seq_one_letter_code
_entity_poly.pdbx_strand_id
1 'polypeptide(L)'
;MSTDWFTTSPVWSAKGDDHKSILLSTRNNLNPIPDVTLPDIIEKSTNFPIEFPTESVRCRQLLKNKIPEVVLEKNINSTYPVIHEHALYLCSIFLNHQVKHGNRTFYQNMSLLDFIDRLLSKRAVSFVGVRDLYMLLDGSKGVGNWESIGSGNEAPPLVLEKYLSYDEIRLSALLSVSSHTCFVNDGNRRNEGVFEEDRKKVEEDGVIIGNN
;
A
#
# COMPACT_ATOMS: atom_id res chain seq x y z
N MET A 1 -21.21 -28.82 9.00
CA MET A 1 -20.44 -27.57 8.97
C MET A 1 -21.35 -26.53 8.35
N SER A 2 -21.67 -25.44 9.08
CA SER A 2 -22.57 -24.41 8.55
C SER A 2 -21.91 -23.73 7.35
N THR A 3 -22.68 -23.62 6.26
CA THR A 3 -22.35 -22.94 5.00
C THR A 3 -22.67 -21.45 5.03
N ASP A 4 -23.03 -20.90 6.20
CA ASP A 4 -23.53 -19.52 6.34
C ASP A 4 -22.48 -18.43 6.07
N TRP A 5 -21.23 -18.81 5.80
CA TRP A 5 -20.15 -17.86 5.54
C TRP A 5 -20.08 -17.35 4.08
N PHE A 6 -20.87 -17.93 3.16
CA PHE A 6 -20.71 -17.69 1.72
C PHE A 6 -21.75 -16.80 1.04
N THR A 7 -22.83 -16.38 1.70
CA THR A 7 -24.04 -16.04 0.91
C THR A 7 -24.52 -14.60 0.91
N THR A 8 -23.90 -13.64 1.61
CA THR A 8 -24.29 -12.23 1.44
C THR A 8 -23.12 -11.28 1.69
N SER A 9 -22.79 -10.43 0.71
CA SER A 9 -22.08 -9.18 0.98
C SER A 9 -22.80 -8.43 2.11
N PRO A 10 -22.07 -7.85 3.07
CA PRO A 10 -22.65 -7.18 4.21
C PRO A 10 -23.48 -5.98 3.76
N VAL A 11 -24.75 -5.94 4.17
CA VAL A 11 -25.62 -4.78 3.97
C VAL A 11 -25.36 -3.79 5.10
N TRP A 12 -24.71 -2.67 4.78
CA TRP A 12 -24.38 -1.63 5.77
C TRP A 12 -25.54 -0.65 5.94
N SER A 13 -25.91 -0.33 7.17
CA SER A 13 -26.91 0.72 7.48
C SER A 13 -26.40 1.66 8.58
N ALA A 14 -26.56 2.97 8.39
CA ALA A 14 -25.99 4.00 9.27
C ALA A 14 -26.70 4.15 10.64
N LYS A 15 -27.70 3.32 10.97
CA LYS A 15 -28.52 3.53 12.17
C LYS A 15 -27.74 3.14 13.43
N GLY A 16 -27.38 4.14 14.24
CA GLY A 16 -27.00 3.98 15.65
C GLY A 16 -25.55 3.60 15.96
N ASP A 17 -24.71 3.40 14.94
CA ASP A 17 -23.34 2.92 15.11
C ASP A 17 -22.31 3.92 14.54
N ASP A 18 -21.53 4.56 15.43
CA ASP A 18 -20.53 5.59 15.07
C ASP A 18 -19.48 5.11 14.04
N HIS A 19 -19.17 3.83 14.01
CA HIS A 19 -18.22 3.27 13.03
C HIS A 19 -18.86 3.03 11.65
N LYS A 20 -20.18 2.82 11.58
CA LYS A 20 -20.91 2.70 10.30
C LYS A 20 -21.09 4.06 9.63
N SER A 21 -21.20 5.13 10.42
CA SER A 21 -21.24 6.49 9.86
C SER A 21 -19.91 6.90 9.22
N ILE A 22 -18.77 6.48 9.79
CA ILE A 22 -17.44 6.66 9.18
C ILE A 22 -17.34 5.92 7.84
N LEU A 23 -17.74 4.65 7.83
CA LEU A 23 -17.71 3.80 6.63
C LEU A 23 -18.57 4.33 5.49
N LEU A 24 -19.75 4.86 5.83
CA LEU A 24 -20.71 5.41 4.89
C LEU A 24 -20.55 6.92 4.68
N SER A 25 -19.49 7.53 5.22
CA SER A 25 -19.30 8.98 5.14
C SER A 25 -19.00 9.41 3.71
N THR A 26 -19.69 10.45 3.25
CA THR A 26 -19.46 11.08 1.94
C THR A 26 -18.33 12.10 1.97
N ARG A 27 -17.47 12.08 3.00
CA ARG A 27 -16.30 12.98 3.09
C ARG A 27 -15.20 12.65 2.08
N ASN A 28 -15.42 11.64 1.24
CA ASN A 28 -14.47 11.22 0.23
C ASN A 28 -14.53 12.18 -0.97
N ASN A 29 -13.38 12.71 -1.38
CA ASN A 29 -13.26 13.45 -2.62
C ASN A 29 -13.50 12.50 -3.80
N LEU A 30 -14.65 12.61 -4.46
CA LEU A 30 -15.04 11.77 -5.59
C LEU A 30 -14.52 12.29 -6.94
N ASN A 31 -13.72 13.36 -6.93
CA ASN A 31 -13.14 13.87 -8.17
C ASN A 31 -12.21 12.79 -8.76
N PRO A 32 -12.24 12.58 -10.09
CA PRO A 32 -11.31 11.68 -10.74
C PRO A 32 -9.87 12.08 -10.42
N ILE A 33 -9.05 11.11 -10.06
CA ILE A 33 -7.60 11.30 -9.96
C ILE A 33 -7.07 11.44 -11.38
N PRO A 34 -6.37 12.53 -11.74
CA PRO A 34 -5.78 12.66 -13.06
C PRO A 34 -4.77 11.55 -13.33
N ASP A 35 -4.71 11.10 -14.58
CA ASP A 35 -3.69 10.15 -15.01
C ASP A 35 -2.29 10.75 -14.83
N VAL A 36 -1.35 9.88 -14.44
CA VAL A 36 0.06 10.17 -14.30
C VAL A 36 0.79 9.79 -15.59
N THR A 37 1.68 10.66 -16.06
CA THR A 37 2.44 10.40 -17.29
C THR A 37 3.70 9.58 -17.03
N LEU A 38 4.21 8.91 -18.06
CA LEU A 38 5.47 8.15 -17.95
C LEU A 38 6.67 9.02 -17.53
N PRO A 39 6.88 10.24 -18.08
CA PRO A 39 7.93 11.14 -17.62
C PRO A 39 7.85 11.45 -16.12
N ASP A 40 6.65 11.72 -15.59
CA ASP A 40 6.47 12.03 -14.17
C ASP A 40 6.92 10.86 -13.28
N ILE A 41 6.56 9.63 -13.66
CA ILE A 41 6.97 8.42 -12.93
C ILE A 41 8.49 8.20 -13.02
N ILE A 42 9.09 8.42 -14.19
CA ILE A 42 10.54 8.30 -14.36
C ILE A 42 11.27 9.33 -13.51
N GLU A 43 10.79 10.56 -13.44
CA GLU A 43 11.36 11.62 -12.59
C GLU A 43 11.23 11.26 -11.11
N LYS A 44 10.03 10.90 -10.64
CA LYS A 44 9.80 10.48 -9.24
C LYS A 44 10.66 9.29 -8.85
N SER A 45 10.77 8.30 -9.74
CA SER A 45 11.63 7.14 -9.53
C SER A 45 13.10 7.56 -9.49
N THR A 46 13.54 8.50 -10.32
CA THR A 46 14.94 8.98 -10.35
C THR A 46 15.31 9.71 -9.06
N ASN A 47 14.36 10.46 -8.51
CA ASN A 47 14.52 11.20 -7.25
C ASN A 47 14.12 10.41 -6.01
N PHE A 48 13.89 9.09 -6.13
CA PHE A 48 13.53 8.26 -4.99
C PHE A 48 14.71 8.21 -4.00
N PRO A 49 14.50 8.45 -2.70
CA PRO A 49 15.59 8.68 -1.74
C PRO A 49 16.40 7.44 -1.39
N ILE A 50 15.92 6.25 -1.78
CA ILE A 50 16.56 4.97 -1.54
C ILE A 50 16.96 4.34 -2.87
N GLU A 51 18.13 3.73 -2.93
CA GLU A 51 18.55 3.00 -4.11
C GLU A 51 17.65 1.78 -4.35
N PHE A 52 17.21 1.61 -5.59
CA PHE A 52 16.47 0.41 -5.98
C PHE A 52 17.41 -0.79 -6.03
N PRO A 53 16.99 -1.98 -5.55
CA PRO A 53 17.83 -3.17 -5.58
C PRO A 53 18.10 -3.68 -7.01
N THR A 54 17.28 -3.27 -7.98
CA THR A 54 17.45 -3.60 -9.39
C THR A 54 16.96 -2.47 -10.28
N GLU A 55 17.67 -2.30 -11.40
CA GLU A 55 17.39 -1.26 -12.40
C GLU A 55 16.62 -1.80 -13.62
N SER A 56 16.63 -3.12 -13.82
CA SER A 56 16.12 -3.77 -15.04
C SER A 56 14.61 -3.60 -15.24
N VAL A 57 13.86 -3.49 -14.14
CA VAL A 57 12.39 -3.35 -14.12
C VAL A 57 11.92 -1.90 -14.04
N ARG A 58 12.84 -0.93 -14.00
CA ARG A 58 12.45 0.48 -13.97
C ARG A 58 11.96 0.92 -15.34
N CYS A 59 10.92 1.75 -15.38
CA CYS A 59 10.30 2.25 -16.61
C CYS A 59 11.31 2.78 -17.64
N ARG A 60 12.32 3.54 -17.18
CA ARG A 60 13.42 4.04 -18.04
C ARG A 60 14.20 2.94 -18.77
N GLN A 61 14.37 1.79 -18.12
CA GLN A 61 15.08 0.64 -18.67
C GLN A 61 14.16 -0.20 -19.55
N LEU A 62 12.89 -0.35 -19.17
CA LEU A 62 11.88 -1.02 -20.00
C LEU A 62 11.69 -0.32 -21.36
N LEU A 63 11.73 1.02 -21.41
CA LEU A 63 11.73 1.78 -22.66
C LEU A 63 12.92 1.43 -23.56
N LYS A 64 14.13 1.30 -22.98
CA LYS A 64 15.33 0.89 -23.72
C LYS A 64 15.17 -0.54 -24.28
N ASN A 65 14.52 -1.40 -23.51
CA ASN A 65 14.17 -2.78 -23.88
C ASN A 65 12.93 -2.87 -24.81
N LYS A 66 12.50 -1.74 -25.39
CA LYS A 66 11.46 -1.65 -26.42
C LYS A 66 10.05 -1.97 -25.93
N ILE A 67 9.78 -1.90 -24.63
CA ILE A 67 8.41 -1.87 -24.13
C ILE A 67 7.76 -0.52 -24.51
N PRO A 68 6.59 -0.52 -25.18
CA PRO A 68 5.97 0.72 -25.64
C PRO A 68 5.54 1.63 -24.48
N GLU A 69 5.73 2.95 -24.65
CA GLU A 69 5.32 3.97 -23.68
C GLU A 69 3.84 3.86 -23.30
N VAL A 70 2.95 3.69 -24.28
CA VAL A 70 1.51 3.52 -24.06
C VAL A 70 1.17 2.33 -23.14
N VAL A 71 1.96 1.25 -23.19
CA VAL A 71 1.79 0.09 -22.29
C VAL A 71 2.23 0.44 -20.88
N LEU A 72 3.35 1.16 -20.74
CA LEU A 72 3.85 1.59 -19.44
C LEU A 72 2.89 2.58 -18.76
N GLU A 73 2.36 3.55 -19.50
CA GLU A 73 1.36 4.50 -18.96
C GLU A 73 0.05 3.82 -18.57
N LYS A 74 -0.43 2.87 -19.38
CA LYS A 74 -1.58 2.03 -19.01
C LYS A 74 -1.32 1.30 -17.70
N ASN A 75 -0.16 0.67 -17.55
CA ASN A 75 0.21 -0.07 -16.35
C ASN A 75 0.29 0.86 -15.12
N ILE A 76 0.97 1.99 -15.23
CA ILE A 76 1.06 3.04 -14.19
C ILE A 76 -0.35 3.41 -13.68
N ASN A 77 -1.23 3.80 -14.60
CA ASN A 77 -2.57 4.31 -14.26
C ASN A 77 -3.58 3.22 -13.90
N SER A 78 -3.22 1.95 -14.10
CA SER A 78 -4.03 0.82 -13.63
C SER A 78 -3.78 0.46 -12.16
N THR A 79 -2.81 1.10 -11.51
CA THR A 79 -2.44 0.77 -10.14
C THR A 79 -3.55 1.15 -9.17
N TYR A 80 -4.08 0.17 -8.43
CA TYR A 80 -5.23 0.38 -7.57
C TYR A 80 -5.14 -0.40 -6.25
N PRO A 81 -5.44 0.21 -5.09
CA PRO A 81 -5.54 -0.50 -3.82
C PRO A 81 -6.73 -1.46 -3.81
N VAL A 82 -6.51 -2.70 -3.36
CA VAL A 82 -7.54 -3.74 -3.25
C VAL A 82 -7.69 -4.13 -1.78
N ILE A 83 -8.90 -4.03 -1.27
CA ILE A 83 -9.21 -4.34 0.13
C ILE A 83 -10.55 -5.04 0.23
N HIS A 84 -10.60 -6.07 1.07
CA HIS A 84 -11.84 -6.77 1.35
C HIS A 84 -12.81 -5.86 2.12
N GLU A 85 -14.09 -5.91 1.80
CA GLU A 85 -15.13 -5.07 2.43
C GLU A 85 -15.18 -5.18 3.96
N HIS A 86 -14.95 -6.37 4.51
CA HIS A 86 -14.82 -6.56 5.97
C HIS A 86 -13.58 -5.91 6.58
N ALA A 87 -12.47 -5.80 5.84
CA ALA A 87 -11.28 -5.10 6.32
C ALA A 87 -11.51 -3.57 6.33
N LEU A 88 -12.27 -3.03 5.37
CA LEU A 88 -12.74 -1.64 5.41
C LEU A 88 -13.61 -1.37 6.65
N TYR A 89 -14.54 -2.28 6.96
CA TYR A 89 -15.35 -2.20 8.17
C TYR A 89 -14.48 -2.25 9.44
N LEU A 90 -13.47 -3.12 9.48
CA LEU A 90 -12.54 -3.19 10.60
C LEU A 90 -11.74 -1.89 10.77
N CYS A 91 -11.32 -1.25 9.67
CA CYS A 91 -10.68 0.06 9.70
C CYS A 91 -11.59 1.14 10.30
N SER A 92 -12.89 1.13 9.99
CA SER A 92 -13.83 2.09 10.57
C SER A 92 -14.07 1.86 12.06
N ILE A 93 -14.11 0.60 12.51
CA ILE A 93 -14.12 0.24 13.93
C ILE A 93 -12.85 0.75 14.62
N PHE A 94 -11.69 0.53 14.01
CA PHE A 94 -10.40 0.97 14.55
C PHE A 94 -10.37 2.50 14.75
N LEU A 95 -10.72 3.28 13.72
CA LEU A 95 -10.77 4.74 13.82
C LEU A 95 -11.70 5.21 14.95
N ASN A 96 -12.91 4.65 15.02
CA ASN A 96 -13.85 4.98 16.08
C ASN A 96 -13.30 4.62 17.48
N HIS A 97 -12.66 3.46 17.61
CA HIS A 97 -12.02 3.06 18.87
C HIS A 97 -10.89 4.01 19.26
N GLN A 98 -10.03 4.39 18.32
CA GLN A 98 -8.93 5.33 18.57
C GLN A 98 -9.43 6.71 19.01
N VAL A 99 -10.53 7.20 18.41
CA VAL A 99 -11.15 8.47 18.81
C VAL A 99 -11.74 8.40 20.23
N LYS A 100 -12.32 7.25 20.63
CA LYS A 100 -12.94 7.09 21.94
C LYS A 100 -11.95 6.79 23.07
N HIS A 101 -10.92 5.99 22.79
CA HIS A 101 -10.09 5.36 23.83
C HIS A 101 -8.58 5.43 23.57
N GLY A 102 -8.15 5.82 22.37
CA GLY A 102 -6.75 5.82 21.98
C GLY A 102 -6.23 7.23 21.65
N ASN A 103 -5.51 7.34 20.53
CA ASN A 103 -4.86 8.59 20.09
C ASN A 103 -5.87 9.57 19.47
N ARG A 104 -6.85 10.01 20.26
CA ARG A 104 -7.99 10.82 19.79
C ARG A 104 -7.58 12.02 18.95
N THR A 105 -6.63 12.83 19.43
CA THR A 105 -6.20 14.06 18.74
C THR A 105 -5.68 13.77 17.33
N PHE A 106 -5.02 12.62 17.14
CA PHE A 106 -4.47 12.21 15.85
C PHE A 106 -5.56 11.73 14.88
N TYR A 107 -6.51 10.91 15.36
CA TYR A 107 -7.50 10.26 14.48
C TYR A 107 -8.83 11.01 14.32
N GLN A 108 -9.16 11.98 15.17
CA GLN A 108 -10.50 12.61 15.23
C GLN A 108 -11.01 13.23 13.92
N ASN A 109 -10.10 13.66 13.04
CA ASN A 109 -10.45 14.29 11.76
C ASN A 109 -10.10 13.42 10.55
N MET A 110 -9.59 12.20 10.76
CA MET A 110 -9.15 11.30 9.69
C MET A 110 -10.38 10.60 9.10
N SER A 111 -10.59 10.75 7.79
CA SER A 111 -11.60 9.95 7.09
C SER A 111 -11.13 8.51 6.89
N LEU A 112 -12.04 7.62 6.49
CA LEU A 112 -11.66 6.26 6.13
C LEU A 112 -10.67 6.25 4.96
N LEU A 113 -10.85 7.13 3.96
CA LEU A 113 -9.95 7.24 2.82
C LEU A 113 -8.55 7.72 3.25
N ASP A 114 -8.47 8.75 4.10
CA ASP A 114 -7.19 9.23 4.65
C ASP A 114 -6.45 8.11 5.40
N PHE A 115 -7.21 7.27 6.12
CA PHE A 115 -6.64 6.14 6.82
C PHE A 115 -6.11 5.08 5.86
N ILE A 116 -6.83 4.73 4.79
CA ILE A 116 -6.33 3.80 3.76
C ILE A 116 -5.07 4.36 3.09
N ASP A 117 -5.06 5.65 2.72
CA ASP A 117 -3.87 6.31 2.15
C ASP A 117 -2.69 6.28 3.12
N ARG A 118 -2.94 6.44 4.42
CA ARG A 118 -1.93 6.28 5.47
C ARG A 118 -1.40 4.86 5.53
N LEU A 119 -2.25 3.84 5.49
CA LEU A 119 -1.84 2.42 5.48
C LEU A 119 -0.95 2.08 4.27
N LEU A 120 -1.04 2.83 3.16
CA LEU A 120 -0.17 2.68 2.00
C LEU A 120 1.13 3.49 2.12
N SER A 121 1.08 4.71 2.65
CA SER A 121 2.15 5.70 2.52
C SER A 121 3.07 5.87 3.72
N LYS A 122 2.64 5.51 4.94
CA LYS A 122 3.39 5.77 6.19
C LYS A 122 4.20 4.56 6.66
N ARG A 123 4.75 3.79 5.73
CA ARG A 123 5.50 2.55 6.00
C ARG A 123 7.01 2.81 6.09
N ALA A 124 7.71 1.92 6.80
CA ALA A 124 9.14 1.76 6.60
C ALA A 124 9.41 1.25 5.17
N VAL A 125 10.58 1.54 4.63
CA VAL A 125 11.05 0.98 3.34
C VAL A 125 11.24 -0.52 3.47
N SER A 126 11.71 -0.99 4.62
CA SER A 126 11.71 -2.40 5.00
C SER A 126 11.42 -2.53 6.48
N PHE A 127 10.68 -3.57 6.85
CA PHE A 127 10.36 -3.94 8.22
C PHE A 127 10.28 -5.47 8.30
N VAL A 128 11.30 -6.12 8.85
CA VAL A 128 11.50 -7.57 8.71
C VAL A 128 12.09 -8.25 9.95
N GLY A 129 11.82 -9.54 10.07
CA GLY A 129 12.41 -10.42 11.07
C GLY A 129 11.86 -10.22 12.48
N VAL A 130 12.23 -11.13 13.39
CA VAL A 130 11.70 -11.21 14.76
C VAL A 130 12.21 -10.12 15.70
N ARG A 131 13.13 -9.28 15.24
CA ARG A 131 13.72 -8.18 16.01
C ARG A 131 13.28 -6.82 15.51
N ASP A 132 12.35 -6.78 14.57
CA ASP A 132 11.86 -5.54 13.96
C ASP A 132 13.01 -4.75 13.34
N LEU A 133 13.80 -5.40 12.49
CA LEU A 133 14.83 -4.73 11.70
C LEU A 133 14.11 -3.84 10.68
N TYR A 134 14.44 -2.55 10.66
CA TYR A 134 13.79 -1.61 9.75
C TYR A 134 14.77 -0.69 9.03
N MET A 135 14.33 -0.19 7.87
CA MET A 135 14.94 0.91 7.13
C MET A 135 13.88 1.97 6.83
N LEU A 136 14.15 3.22 7.16
CA LEU A 136 13.27 4.35 6.94
C LEU A 136 13.56 5.01 5.58
N LEU A 137 12.66 5.92 5.14
CA LEU A 137 12.73 6.55 3.82
C LEU A 137 13.93 7.50 3.66
N ASP A 138 14.49 7.98 4.77
CA ASP A 138 15.75 8.75 4.80
C ASP A 138 17.01 7.86 4.78
N GLY A 139 16.83 6.54 4.68
CA GLY A 139 17.91 5.55 4.68
C GLY A 139 18.40 5.14 6.07
N SER A 140 17.90 5.76 7.15
CA SER A 140 18.25 5.36 8.51
C SER A 140 17.75 3.94 8.80
N LYS A 141 18.52 3.21 9.61
CA LYS A 141 18.26 1.81 9.95
C LYS A 141 18.18 1.66 11.46
N GLY A 142 17.37 0.71 11.92
CA GLY A 142 17.23 0.43 13.34
C GLY A 142 16.62 -0.93 13.63
N VAL A 143 16.41 -1.19 14.91
CA VAL A 143 15.95 -2.47 15.47
C VAL A 143 15.07 -2.19 16.68
N GLY A 144 13.87 -2.77 16.73
CA GLY A 144 12.95 -2.66 17.87
C GLY A 144 12.36 -1.26 18.06
N ASN A 145 11.73 -1.01 19.21
CA ASN A 145 11.04 0.23 19.59
C ASN A 145 9.86 0.62 18.68
N TRP A 146 9.49 -0.20 17.70
CA TRP A 146 8.35 0.05 16.82
C TRP A 146 7.02 -0.01 17.59
N GLU A 147 6.98 -0.83 18.64
CA GLU A 147 5.90 -0.92 19.63
C GLU A 147 5.64 0.36 20.41
N SER A 148 6.60 1.29 20.42
CA SER A 148 6.41 2.59 21.06
C SER A 148 5.53 3.55 20.25
N ILE A 149 5.41 3.36 18.93
CA ILE A 149 4.71 4.28 18.02
C ILE A 149 3.22 4.39 18.39
N GLY A 150 2.76 5.61 18.66
CA GLY A 150 1.40 5.88 19.14
C GLY A 150 1.18 5.58 20.62
N SER A 151 2.24 5.33 21.38
CA SER A 151 2.21 5.30 22.85
C SER A 151 2.78 6.59 23.43
N GLY A 152 2.62 6.80 24.74
CA GLY A 152 3.26 7.93 25.43
C GLY A 152 4.79 7.88 25.48
N ASN A 153 5.40 6.78 25.03
CA ASN A 153 6.85 6.58 24.98
C ASN A 153 7.41 6.69 23.55
N GLU A 154 6.59 7.05 22.55
CA GLU A 154 7.10 7.25 21.20
C GLU A 154 8.17 8.34 21.16
N ALA A 155 9.18 8.16 20.32
CA ALA A 155 10.29 9.09 20.21
C ALA A 155 10.79 9.17 18.76
N PRO A 156 11.22 10.36 18.28
CA PRO A 156 11.80 10.49 16.94
C PRO A 156 12.95 9.49 16.71
N PRO A 157 13.05 8.88 15.51
CA PRO A 157 12.21 9.10 14.34
C PRO A 157 10.88 8.31 14.34
N LEU A 158 10.70 7.37 15.28
CA LEU A 158 9.56 6.45 15.35
C LEU A 158 8.38 7.10 16.08
N VAL A 159 7.62 7.91 15.36
CA VAL A 159 6.42 8.59 15.87
C VAL A 159 5.21 8.35 14.96
N LEU A 160 4.02 8.33 15.55
CA LEU A 160 2.76 7.99 14.88
C LEU A 160 2.50 8.87 13.66
N GLU A 161 2.87 10.14 13.73
CA GLU A 161 2.73 11.07 12.60
C GLU A 161 3.45 10.60 11.34
N LYS A 162 4.62 9.97 11.49
CA LYS A 162 5.48 9.57 10.38
C LYS A 162 5.31 8.12 9.96
N TYR A 163 5.01 7.24 10.91
CA TYR A 163 5.02 5.79 10.68
C TYR A 163 3.78 5.11 11.24
N LEU A 164 3.44 3.96 10.66
CA LEU A 164 2.37 3.10 11.14
C LEU A 164 2.70 2.54 12.53
N SER A 165 1.74 2.58 13.44
CA SER A 165 1.76 1.78 14.67
C SER A 165 1.61 0.28 14.35
N TYR A 166 1.87 -0.57 15.34
CA TYR A 166 1.72 -2.03 15.17
C TYR A 166 0.30 -2.48 14.81
N ASP A 167 -0.72 -1.83 15.37
CA ASP A 167 -2.11 -2.15 15.02
C ASP A 167 -2.44 -1.71 13.59
N GLU A 168 -1.89 -0.57 13.16
CA GLU A 168 -2.01 -0.14 11.77
C GLU A 168 -1.30 -1.09 10.80
N ILE A 169 -0.11 -1.63 11.15
CA ILE A 169 0.58 -2.64 10.34
C ILE A 169 -0.28 -3.91 10.18
N ARG A 170 -0.97 -4.34 11.24
CA ARG A 170 -1.87 -5.51 11.16
C ARG A 170 -3.03 -5.27 10.20
N LEU A 171 -3.63 -4.07 10.24
CA LEU A 171 -4.69 -3.69 9.31
C LEU A 171 -4.17 -3.54 7.89
N SER A 172 -2.96 -3.00 7.73
CA SER A 172 -2.33 -2.75 6.45
C SER A 172 -1.96 -4.04 5.71
N ALA A 173 -1.77 -5.16 6.42
CA ALA A 173 -1.58 -6.48 5.85
C ALA A 173 -2.84 -7.06 5.17
N LEU A 174 -4.03 -6.48 5.42
CA LEU A 174 -5.30 -6.83 4.77
C LEU A 174 -5.56 -5.99 3.49
N LEU A 175 -4.61 -5.13 3.14
CA LEU A 175 -4.65 -4.23 1.98
C LEU A 175 -3.60 -4.67 0.97
N SER A 176 -4.05 -4.95 -0.25
CA SER A 176 -3.19 -5.27 -1.38
C SER A 176 -3.13 -4.09 -2.34
N VAL A 177 -2.15 -4.10 -3.23
CA VAL A 177 -2.11 -3.21 -4.40
C VAL A 177 -2.07 -4.07 -5.64
N SER A 178 -2.92 -3.73 -6.62
CA SER A 178 -2.98 -4.39 -7.92
C SER A 178 -2.46 -3.46 -9.01
N SER A 179 -1.85 -4.03 -10.05
CA SER A 179 -1.45 -3.27 -11.25
C SER A 179 -1.30 -4.21 -12.45
N HIS A 180 -1.70 -3.75 -13.63
CA HIS A 180 -1.26 -4.40 -14.87
C HIS A 180 0.27 -4.28 -14.97
N THR A 181 0.92 -5.38 -15.35
CA THR A 181 2.38 -5.47 -15.37
C THR A 181 2.82 -6.17 -16.66
N CYS A 182 3.86 -5.63 -17.29
CA CYS A 182 4.58 -6.36 -18.33
C CYS A 182 5.64 -7.23 -17.67
N PHE A 183 5.66 -8.54 -17.96
CA PHE A 183 6.63 -9.43 -17.34
C PHE A 183 7.94 -9.39 -18.12
N VAL A 184 9.04 -9.11 -17.43
CA VAL A 184 10.35 -9.00 -18.06
C VAL A 184 10.99 -10.37 -18.32
N ASN A 185 10.57 -11.40 -17.60
CA ASN A 185 11.08 -12.77 -17.63
C ASN A 185 10.04 -13.77 -17.08
N ASP A 186 10.43 -15.04 -16.97
CA ASP A 186 9.58 -16.16 -16.54
C ASP A 186 9.21 -16.20 -15.04
N GLY A 187 9.65 -15.23 -14.25
CA GLY A 187 9.42 -15.19 -12.80
C GLY A 187 10.20 -16.23 -11.99
N ASN A 188 11.15 -16.97 -12.58
CA ASN A 188 12.00 -17.90 -11.84
C ASN A 188 12.80 -17.18 -10.75
N ARG A 189 12.88 -17.75 -9.54
CA ARG A 189 13.61 -17.15 -8.41
C ARG A 189 15.11 -16.87 -8.67
N ARG A 190 15.70 -17.43 -9.73
CA ARG A 190 17.11 -17.25 -10.14
C ARG A 190 17.26 -16.39 -11.41
N ASN A 191 16.19 -15.77 -11.92
CA ASN A 191 16.30 -14.90 -13.08
C ASN A 191 16.96 -13.54 -12.75
N GLU A 192 17.13 -13.23 -11.46
CA GLU A 192 17.81 -12.03 -10.95
C GLU A 192 17.23 -10.70 -11.50
N GLY A 193 15.96 -10.73 -11.92
CA GLY A 193 15.30 -9.59 -12.56
C GLY A 193 15.84 -9.29 -13.97
N VAL A 194 16.64 -10.17 -14.58
CA VAL A 194 17.18 -9.96 -15.92
C VAL A 194 16.05 -10.03 -16.95
N PHE A 195 16.11 -9.14 -17.95
CA PHE A 195 15.15 -9.12 -19.06
C PHE A 195 15.47 -10.24 -20.05
N GLU A 196 14.47 -11.06 -20.38
CA GLU A 196 14.61 -12.11 -21.40
C GLU A 196 14.29 -11.53 -22.79
N GLU A 197 15.28 -11.58 -23.68
CA GLU A 197 15.17 -11.07 -25.05
C GLU A 197 14.28 -11.97 -25.92
N ASP A 198 14.33 -13.29 -25.72
CA ASP A 198 13.46 -14.24 -26.41
C ASP A 198 12.06 -14.25 -25.77
N ARG A 199 11.23 -13.33 -26.26
CA ARG A 199 9.86 -13.10 -25.74
C ARG A 199 8.96 -14.33 -25.83
N LYS A 200 9.30 -15.36 -26.63
CA LYS A 200 8.53 -16.62 -26.69
C LYS A 200 8.61 -17.46 -25.42
N LYS A 201 9.58 -17.18 -24.54
CA LYS A 201 9.78 -17.88 -23.26
C LYS A 201 9.03 -17.23 -22.09
N VAL A 202 8.37 -16.10 -22.33
CA VAL A 202 7.85 -15.23 -21.28
C VAL A 202 6.39 -14.93 -21.58
N GLU A 203 5.55 -15.00 -20.56
CA GLU A 203 4.21 -14.41 -20.61
C GLU A 203 4.36 -12.89 -20.74
N GLU A 204 3.69 -12.22 -21.69
CA GLU A 204 4.01 -10.82 -21.98
C GLU A 204 3.47 -9.86 -20.91
N ASP A 205 2.25 -10.09 -20.43
CA ASP A 205 1.59 -9.23 -19.46
C ASP A 205 0.62 -9.99 -18.55
N GLY A 206 0.26 -9.35 -17.45
CA GLY A 206 -0.73 -9.86 -16.52
C GLY A 206 -1.06 -8.84 -15.44
N VAL A 207 -1.79 -9.28 -14.42
CA VAL A 207 -2.09 -8.46 -13.23
C VAL A 207 -1.33 -9.05 -12.05
N ILE A 208 -0.50 -8.21 -11.41
CA ILE A 208 0.12 -8.56 -10.13
C ILE A 208 -0.72 -7.97 -9.02
N ILE A 209 -0.99 -8.77 -8.00
CA ILE A 209 -1.59 -8.34 -6.74
C ILE A 209 -0.57 -8.62 -5.64
N GLY A 210 0.02 -7.56 -5.10
CA GLY A 210 0.97 -7.64 -4.01
C GLY A 210 0.29 -7.34 -2.68
N ASN A 211 0.52 -8.18 -1.67
CA ASN A 211 0.25 -7.80 -0.29
C ASN A 211 1.36 -6.87 0.19
N ASN A 212 0.94 -5.86 0.94
CA ASN A 212 1.75 -4.71 1.26
C ASN A 212 2.33 -4.83 2.67
#